data_AF-A0A2J6H549-F1
#
_entry.id   AF-A0A2J6H549-F1
#
_cell.length_a   1.000
_cell.length_b   1.000
_cell.length_c   1.000
_cell.angle_alpha   90.00
_cell.angle_beta   90.00
_cell.angle_gamma   90.00
#
_symmetry.space_group_name_H-M   'P 1'
#
loop_
_entity.id
_entity.type
_entity.pdbx_description
1 polymer ?
#
loop_
_entity_poly.entity_id
_entity_poly.type
_entity_poly.pdbx_seq_one_letter_code
_entity_poly.pdbx_strand_id
1 'polypeptide(L)'
;EPTFMAHPVFNNGLQANINLGTVKEAGFAFDFTLDLKGSQELHFMHLGKTTDVSVKGNWRTPSFDGRYLPDERRMDTAGFKAHWRMLYYNRPYPQQWVVDNNLLTDESKLANASFGLKLRLPVDQYQKVTRTSKYAILIVLLTFVSLFLTEVIRKQRIHPFNYALIGAALVIYYTLLLSFSEQMGYNLAYIIASAATIGLVSVFIASLLKNKAAAGLFAVILSVIYLFIFVIIQLEDLALMIGSIALFIIVALLMYFSRKINWDKH
;
A
#
# COMPACT_ATOMS: atom_id res chain seq x y z
N GLU A 1 -28.36 -24.70 0.35
CA GLU A 1 -28.64 -26.13 0.20
C GLU A 1 -29.92 -26.46 0.98
N PRO A 2 -30.78 -27.37 0.51
CA PRO A 2 -31.91 -27.83 1.32
C PRO A 2 -31.40 -28.65 2.52
N THR A 3 -31.66 -28.18 3.74
CA THR A 3 -31.54 -29.02 4.94
C THR A 3 -32.87 -29.73 5.19
N PHE A 4 -32.82 -31.06 5.31
CA PHE A 4 -33.98 -31.87 5.69
C PHE A 4 -34.01 -32.17 7.19
N MET A 5 -33.04 -31.63 7.95
CA MET A 5 -32.86 -31.84 9.38
C MET A 5 -33.21 -30.56 10.15
N ALA A 6 -33.59 -30.69 11.42
CA ALA A 6 -33.94 -29.57 12.29
C ALA A 6 -32.75 -28.61 12.59
N HIS A 7 -31.53 -28.98 12.20
CA HIS A 7 -30.33 -28.19 12.41
C HIS A 7 -29.83 -27.55 11.10
N PRO A 8 -29.50 -26.25 11.10
CA PRO A 8 -28.92 -25.59 9.95
C PRO A 8 -27.48 -26.06 9.72
N VAL A 9 -27.15 -26.42 8.48
CA VAL A 9 -25.78 -26.80 8.07
C VAL A 9 -24.84 -25.59 8.11
N PHE A 10 -25.37 -24.38 7.82
CA PHE A 10 -24.64 -23.12 7.87
C PHE A 10 -25.15 -22.28 9.04
N ASN A 11 -24.26 -21.92 9.97
CA ASN A 11 -24.62 -21.15 11.16
C ASN A 11 -25.13 -19.74 10.82
N ASN A 12 -24.54 -19.11 9.79
CA ASN A 12 -24.88 -17.76 9.36
C ASN A 12 -25.16 -17.78 7.85
N GLY A 13 -26.25 -17.13 7.43
CA GLY A 13 -26.54 -16.97 6.01
C GLY A 13 -27.94 -16.44 5.74
N LEU A 14 -28.14 -15.96 4.51
CA LEU A 14 -29.47 -15.66 3.99
C LEU A 14 -30.15 -16.99 3.66
N GLN A 15 -31.27 -17.26 4.33
CA GLN A 15 -32.03 -18.50 4.19
C GLN A 15 -33.47 -18.17 3.82
N ALA A 16 -34.07 -18.95 2.91
CA ALA A 16 -35.46 -18.84 2.52
C ALA A 16 -36.10 -20.23 2.52
N ASN A 17 -37.28 -20.34 3.13
CA ASN A 17 -38.05 -21.57 3.13
C ASN A 17 -38.70 -21.77 1.76
N ILE A 18 -38.47 -22.93 1.15
CA ILE A 18 -39.03 -23.28 -0.16
C ILE A 18 -40.04 -24.40 0.04
N ASN A 19 -41.26 -24.22 -0.46
CA ASN A 19 -42.27 -25.26 -0.46
C ASN A 19 -41.95 -26.29 -1.55
N LEU A 20 -41.43 -27.45 -1.16
CA LEU A 20 -41.07 -28.52 -2.11
C LEU A 20 -42.29 -29.19 -2.76
N GLY A 21 -43.50 -29.05 -2.20
CA GLY A 21 -44.72 -29.62 -2.78
C GLY A 21 -45.14 -28.98 -4.10
N THR A 22 -44.64 -27.77 -4.41
CA THR A 22 -44.90 -27.07 -5.67
C THR A 22 -43.73 -27.16 -6.66
N VAL A 23 -42.58 -27.68 -6.23
CA VAL A 23 -41.38 -27.83 -7.05
C VAL A 23 -41.46 -29.17 -7.79
N LYS A 24 -41.81 -29.11 -9.09
CA LYS A 24 -41.74 -30.27 -9.99
C LYS A 24 -40.27 -30.66 -10.26
N GLU A 25 -40.05 -31.84 -10.85
CA GLU A 25 -38.72 -32.40 -11.15
C GLU A 25 -37.75 -31.47 -11.92
N ALA A 26 -38.26 -30.41 -12.57
CA ALA A 26 -37.48 -29.44 -13.33
C ALA A 26 -36.66 -28.44 -12.47
N GLY A 27 -36.79 -28.46 -11.15
CA GLY A 27 -36.13 -27.51 -10.25
C GLY A 27 -36.84 -26.15 -10.18
N PHE A 28 -36.23 -25.19 -9.48
CA PHE A 28 -36.73 -23.83 -9.36
C PHE A 28 -35.62 -22.83 -9.74
N ALA A 29 -35.99 -21.78 -10.48
CA ALA A 29 -35.09 -20.67 -10.77
C ALA A 29 -35.22 -19.60 -9.69
N PHE A 30 -34.10 -19.00 -9.28
CA PHE A 30 -34.08 -17.87 -8.38
C PHE A 30 -32.99 -16.89 -8.82
N ASP A 31 -33.23 -15.61 -8.58
CA ASP A 31 -32.29 -14.52 -8.80
C ASP A 31 -32.35 -13.58 -7.59
N PHE A 32 -31.20 -13.01 -7.23
CA PHE A 32 -31.11 -12.02 -6.18
C PHE A 32 -29.94 -11.09 -6.44
N THR A 33 -30.10 -9.83 -6.03
CA THR A 33 -29.02 -8.85 -6.04
C THR A 33 -28.66 -8.52 -4.60
N LEU A 34 -27.37 -8.53 -4.30
CA LEU A 34 -26.85 -8.24 -2.97
C LEU A 34 -25.78 -7.16 -3.07
N ASP A 35 -25.94 -6.09 -2.28
CA ASP A 35 -24.91 -5.07 -2.11
C ASP A 35 -24.06 -5.43 -0.89
N LEU A 36 -22.82 -5.83 -1.15
CA LEU A 36 -21.87 -6.29 -0.14
C LEU A 36 -20.75 -5.28 0.04
N LYS A 37 -20.48 -4.92 1.30
CA LYS A 37 -19.26 -4.20 1.67
C LYS A 37 -18.21 -5.19 2.15
N GLY A 38 -17.20 -5.42 1.33
CA GLY A 38 -16.04 -6.25 1.66
C GLY A 38 -14.86 -5.89 0.77
N SER A 39 -13.66 -5.80 1.36
CA SER A 39 -12.45 -5.37 0.66
C SER A 39 -11.30 -6.37 0.74
N GLN A 40 -11.52 -7.55 1.34
CA GLN A 40 -10.46 -8.52 1.59
C GLN A 40 -10.56 -9.71 0.64
N GLU A 41 -11.60 -10.51 0.78
CA GLU A 41 -11.72 -11.75 0.04
C GLU A 41 -13.17 -12.10 -0.29
N LEU A 42 -13.34 -12.82 -1.40
CA LEU A 42 -14.61 -13.34 -1.85
C LEU A 42 -14.38 -14.78 -2.33
N HIS A 43 -14.92 -15.72 -1.57
CA HIS A 43 -14.83 -17.15 -1.86
C HIS A 43 -16.20 -17.76 -2.10
N PHE A 44 -16.21 -18.76 -2.95
CA PHE A 44 -17.36 -19.54 -3.34
C PHE A 44 -17.10 -21.00 -3.01
N MET A 45 -18.18 -21.71 -2.68
CA MET A 45 -18.18 -23.16 -2.51
C MET A 45 -19.08 -23.75 -3.59
N HIS A 46 -18.59 -24.75 -4.34
CA HIS A 46 -19.34 -25.33 -5.46
C HIS A 46 -20.36 -26.38 -4.97
N LEU A 47 -21.49 -25.92 -4.47
CA LEU A 47 -22.56 -26.78 -3.93
C LEU A 47 -23.42 -27.45 -5.02
N GLY A 48 -23.55 -26.81 -6.18
CA GLY A 48 -24.40 -27.26 -7.28
C GLY A 48 -23.71 -28.26 -8.21
N LYS A 49 -24.46 -29.18 -8.86
CA LYS A 49 -23.89 -30.20 -9.78
C LYS A 49 -22.92 -29.57 -10.80
N THR A 50 -23.28 -28.39 -11.28
CA THR A 50 -22.41 -27.43 -11.96
C THR A 50 -22.49 -26.10 -11.20
N THR A 51 -21.34 -25.47 -10.96
CA THR A 51 -21.25 -24.12 -10.40
C THR A 51 -20.45 -23.26 -11.37
N ASP A 52 -21.13 -22.30 -11.99
CA ASP A 52 -20.54 -21.33 -12.92
C ASP A 52 -20.46 -19.98 -12.22
N VAL A 53 -19.25 -19.43 -12.10
CA VAL A 53 -18.99 -18.19 -11.37
C VAL A 53 -18.19 -17.26 -12.25
N SER A 54 -18.77 -16.12 -12.59
CA SER A 54 -18.11 -15.03 -13.31
C SER A 54 -17.91 -13.84 -12.39
N VAL A 55 -16.67 -13.41 -12.21
CA VAL A 55 -16.33 -12.25 -11.39
C VAL A 55 -15.62 -11.20 -12.23
N LYS A 56 -16.03 -9.94 -12.06
CA LYS A 56 -15.36 -8.77 -12.64
C LYS A 56 -15.17 -7.72 -11.56
N GLY A 57 -14.08 -6.98 -11.63
CA GLY A 57 -13.80 -5.87 -10.72
C GLY A 57 -12.81 -4.88 -11.31
N ASN A 58 -12.73 -3.69 -10.72
CA ASN A 58 -11.79 -2.64 -11.09
C ASN A 58 -10.45 -2.71 -10.31
N TRP A 59 -10.21 -3.81 -9.59
CA TRP A 59 -8.99 -3.99 -8.79
C TRP A 59 -7.81 -4.38 -9.66
N ARG A 60 -6.67 -3.71 -9.51
CA ARG A 60 -5.49 -3.91 -10.38
C ARG A 60 -4.69 -5.17 -10.08
N THR A 61 -4.68 -5.61 -8.81
CA THR A 61 -3.84 -6.73 -8.35
C THR A 61 -4.66 -7.74 -7.55
N PRO A 62 -5.68 -8.39 -8.15
CA PRO A 62 -6.36 -9.48 -7.48
C PRO A 62 -5.41 -10.68 -7.37
N SER A 63 -5.57 -11.45 -6.30
CA SER A 63 -4.92 -12.74 -6.11
C SER A 63 -6.02 -13.80 -6.18
N PHE A 64 -5.89 -14.77 -7.07
CA PHE A 64 -6.82 -15.92 -7.10
C PHE A 64 -6.29 -17.04 -6.22
N ASP A 65 -7.16 -17.64 -5.41
CA ASP A 65 -6.78 -18.66 -4.44
C ASP A 65 -7.90 -19.63 -4.11
N GLY A 66 -7.62 -20.54 -3.18
CA GLY A 66 -8.43 -21.71 -2.85
C GLY A 66 -8.00 -22.95 -3.63
N ARG A 67 -8.87 -23.97 -3.67
CA ARG A 67 -8.56 -25.28 -4.28
C ARG A 67 -8.36 -25.21 -5.79
N TYR A 68 -9.04 -24.28 -6.45
CA TYR A 68 -9.04 -24.18 -7.91
C TYR A 68 -8.84 -22.73 -8.37
N LEU A 69 -7.98 -22.57 -9.37
CA LEU A 69 -7.78 -21.29 -10.06
C LEU A 69 -8.85 -21.10 -11.15
N PRO A 70 -9.07 -19.85 -11.61
CA PRO A 70 -9.99 -19.58 -12.73
C PRO A 70 -9.56 -20.30 -14.00
N ASP A 71 -10.55 -20.82 -14.74
CA ASP A 71 -10.35 -21.40 -16.07
C ASP A 71 -9.94 -20.31 -17.07
N GLU A 72 -10.60 -19.14 -16.98
CA GLU A 72 -10.23 -17.95 -17.74
C GLU A 72 -9.90 -16.80 -16.79
N ARG A 73 -8.78 -16.11 -17.04
CA ARG A 73 -8.40 -14.88 -16.32
C ARG A 73 -7.87 -13.82 -17.28
N ARG A 74 -8.33 -12.59 -17.08
CA ARG A 74 -7.81 -11.39 -17.76
C ARG A 74 -7.58 -10.30 -16.73
N MET A 75 -6.38 -9.73 -16.74
CA MET A 75 -5.99 -8.62 -15.87
C MET A 75 -5.41 -7.49 -16.72
N ASP A 76 -5.87 -6.27 -16.49
CA ASP A 76 -5.37 -5.06 -17.13
C ASP A 76 -5.33 -3.89 -16.12
N THR A 77 -4.96 -2.70 -16.59
CA THR A 77 -4.87 -1.50 -15.74
C THR A 77 -6.23 -0.98 -15.27
N ALA A 78 -7.32 -1.39 -15.92
CA ALA A 78 -8.69 -1.02 -15.60
C ALA A 78 -9.35 -2.01 -14.62
N GLY A 79 -8.84 -3.25 -14.53
CA GLY A 79 -9.30 -4.23 -13.53
C GLY A 79 -9.04 -5.68 -13.91
N PHE A 80 -9.97 -6.54 -13.51
CA PHE A 80 -9.88 -7.98 -13.74
C PHE A 80 -11.22 -8.62 -14.12
N LYS A 81 -11.11 -9.74 -14.85
CA LYS A 81 -12.19 -10.70 -15.08
C LYS A 81 -11.67 -12.11 -14.82
N ALA A 82 -12.48 -12.91 -14.15
CA ALA A 82 -12.21 -14.30 -13.87
C ALA A 82 -13.48 -15.14 -14.04
N HIS A 83 -13.32 -16.32 -14.60
CA HIS A 83 -14.40 -17.28 -14.80
C HIS A 83 -13.98 -18.65 -14.27
N TRP A 84 -14.87 -19.26 -13.49
CA TRP A 84 -14.74 -20.61 -12.97
C TRP A 84 -15.95 -21.44 -13.39
N ARG A 85 -15.71 -22.65 -13.87
CA ARG A 85 -16.76 -23.64 -14.14
C ARG A 85 -16.43 -24.95 -13.43
N MET A 86 -17.06 -25.14 -12.27
CA MET A 86 -16.83 -26.30 -11.41
C MET A 86 -17.87 -27.39 -11.62
N LEU A 87 -17.41 -28.62 -11.83
CA LEU A 87 -18.24 -29.82 -11.81
C LEU A 87 -18.16 -30.51 -10.45
N TYR A 88 -19.22 -31.20 -10.05
CA TYR A 88 -19.29 -31.82 -8.73
C TYR A 88 -18.23 -32.89 -8.43
N TYR A 89 -17.65 -33.52 -9.46
CA TYR A 89 -16.59 -34.53 -9.31
C TYR A 89 -15.35 -34.02 -8.58
N ASN A 90 -15.13 -32.70 -8.57
CA ASN A 90 -13.97 -32.05 -8.02
C ASN A 90 -14.11 -31.69 -6.52
N ARG A 91 -15.21 -32.09 -5.88
CA ARG A 91 -15.52 -31.77 -4.48
C ARG A 91 -14.73 -32.60 -3.49
N PRO A 92 -14.10 -32.00 -2.46
CA PRO A 92 -13.60 -32.72 -1.30
C PRO A 92 -14.69 -32.98 -0.22
N TYR A 93 -15.97 -32.86 -0.56
CA TYR A 93 -17.09 -32.96 0.39
C TYR A 93 -18.29 -33.70 -0.21
N PRO A 94 -19.13 -34.33 0.63
CA PRO A 94 -20.26 -35.11 0.16
C PRO A 94 -21.35 -34.23 -0.47
N GLN A 95 -22.21 -34.86 -1.28
CA GLN A 95 -23.36 -34.21 -1.91
C GLN A 95 -24.48 -33.87 -0.92
N GLN A 96 -24.49 -34.53 0.24
CA GLN A 96 -25.41 -34.32 1.35
C GLN A 96 -24.62 -34.43 2.65
N TRP A 97 -24.79 -33.47 3.54
CA TRP A 97 -24.15 -33.49 4.85
C TRP A 97 -24.95 -34.30 5.86
N VAL A 98 -24.25 -35.18 6.57
CA VAL A 98 -24.74 -35.83 7.78
C VAL A 98 -24.17 -35.07 8.98
N VAL A 99 -24.83 -35.16 10.14
CA VAL A 99 -24.64 -34.33 11.34
C VAL A 99 -23.17 -34.18 11.81
N ASP A 100 -22.27 -35.10 11.47
CA ASP A 100 -20.82 -35.03 11.76
C ASP A 100 -20.00 -34.33 10.66
N ASN A 101 -20.29 -33.05 10.38
CA ASN A 101 -19.51 -32.30 9.40
C ASN A 101 -18.52 -31.32 10.03
N ASN A 102 -17.25 -31.70 10.09
CA ASN A 102 -16.17 -30.80 10.49
C ASN A 102 -15.65 -29.89 9.35
N LEU A 103 -16.13 -30.03 8.11
CA LEU A 103 -15.68 -29.22 6.98
C LEU A 103 -15.99 -27.73 7.18
N LEU A 104 -17.16 -27.42 7.74
CA LEU A 104 -17.63 -26.03 7.92
C LEU A 104 -17.14 -25.39 9.21
N THR A 105 -16.62 -26.20 10.14
CA THR A 105 -16.07 -25.73 11.43
C THR A 105 -14.54 -25.67 11.43
N ASP A 106 -13.88 -26.45 10.57
CA ASP A 106 -12.44 -26.43 10.36
C ASP A 106 -12.07 -25.47 9.21
N GLU A 107 -11.47 -24.33 9.56
CA GLU A 107 -11.08 -23.29 8.60
C GLU A 107 -10.16 -23.82 7.49
N SER A 108 -9.26 -24.76 7.81
CA SER A 108 -8.32 -25.33 6.83
C SER A 108 -9.04 -26.18 5.80
N LYS A 109 -10.04 -26.96 6.24
CA LYS A 109 -10.87 -27.76 5.34
C LYS A 109 -11.80 -26.89 4.49
N LEU A 110 -12.36 -25.84 5.07
CA LEU A 110 -13.18 -24.88 4.36
C LEU A 110 -12.39 -24.14 3.27
N ALA A 111 -11.18 -23.67 3.60
CA ALA A 111 -10.29 -23.04 2.63
C ALA A 111 -9.90 -23.99 1.49
N ASN A 112 -9.74 -25.28 1.78
CA ASN A 112 -9.50 -26.32 0.78
C ASN A 112 -10.75 -26.77 0.02
N ALA A 113 -11.95 -26.35 0.43
CA ALA A 113 -13.22 -26.65 -0.23
C ALA A 113 -13.76 -25.46 -1.04
N SER A 114 -13.20 -24.27 -0.82
CA SER A 114 -13.58 -23.04 -1.49
C SER A 114 -12.59 -22.65 -2.59
N PHE A 115 -13.05 -21.75 -3.46
CA PHE A 115 -12.24 -21.10 -4.47
C PHE A 115 -12.71 -19.65 -4.60
N GLY A 116 -11.82 -18.76 -5.02
CA GLY A 116 -12.21 -17.37 -5.16
C GLY A 116 -11.04 -16.44 -5.37
N LEU A 117 -11.17 -15.24 -4.80
CA LEU A 117 -10.18 -14.20 -4.94
C LEU A 117 -9.97 -13.43 -3.64
N LYS A 118 -8.74 -12.96 -3.48
CA LYS A 118 -8.28 -12.02 -2.49
C LYS A 118 -7.94 -10.70 -3.16
N LEU A 119 -8.56 -9.63 -2.71
CA LEU A 119 -8.27 -8.26 -3.10
C LEU A 119 -7.08 -7.78 -2.26
N ARG A 120 -5.86 -8.09 -2.69
CA ARG A 120 -4.66 -7.58 -2.01
C ARG A 120 -4.57 -6.08 -2.22
N LEU A 121 -4.35 -5.33 -1.14
CA LEU A 121 -3.97 -3.92 -1.22
C LEU A 121 -2.78 -3.76 -2.19
N PRO A 122 -2.64 -2.62 -2.89
CA PRO A 122 -1.45 -2.32 -3.68
C PRO A 122 -0.25 -2.18 -2.73
N VAL A 123 0.32 -3.32 -2.35
CA VAL A 123 1.39 -3.50 -1.37
C VAL A 123 2.56 -2.56 -1.68
N ASP A 124 2.84 -2.33 -2.96
CA ASP A 124 3.94 -1.51 -3.43
C ASP A 124 3.88 -0.06 -2.92
N GLN A 125 2.71 0.58 -2.88
CA GLN A 125 2.61 1.98 -2.45
C GLN A 125 2.87 2.13 -0.95
N TYR A 126 2.17 1.34 -0.14
CA TYR A 126 2.32 1.36 1.32
C TYR A 126 3.73 0.93 1.75
N GLN A 127 4.32 -0.08 1.10
CA GLN A 127 5.70 -0.50 1.38
C GLN A 127 6.70 0.60 1.04
N LYS A 128 6.56 1.27 -0.10
CA LYS A 128 7.44 2.38 -0.48
C LYS A 128 7.31 3.56 0.49
N VAL A 129 6.09 3.97 0.86
CA VAL A 129 5.89 5.02 1.89
C VAL A 129 6.51 4.62 3.23
N THR A 130 6.32 3.37 3.66
CA THR A 130 6.92 2.86 4.91
C THR A 130 8.45 2.90 4.84
N ARG A 131 9.05 2.48 3.72
CA ARG A 131 10.51 2.58 3.52
C ARG A 131 10.96 4.04 3.56
N THR A 132 10.27 4.96 2.89
CA THR A 132 10.60 6.39 2.90
C THR A 132 10.54 7.00 4.29
N SER A 133 9.52 6.64 5.10
CA SER A 133 9.41 7.07 6.49
C SER A 133 10.55 6.53 7.36
N LYS A 134 11.07 5.32 7.10
CA LYS A 134 12.28 4.82 7.81
C LYS A 134 13.51 5.67 7.52
N TYR A 135 13.62 6.24 6.32
CA TYR A 135 14.70 7.17 5.97
C TYR A 135 14.46 8.60 6.48
N ALA A 136 13.37 8.86 7.22
CA ALA A 136 13.04 10.21 7.64
C ALA A 136 14.11 10.86 8.51
N ILE A 137 14.70 10.09 9.41
CA ILE A 137 15.76 10.59 10.29
C ILE A 137 16.97 11.08 9.51
N LEU A 138 17.29 10.44 8.38
CA LEU A 138 18.38 10.83 7.51
C LEU A 138 18.10 12.19 6.83
N ILE A 139 16.90 12.34 6.26
CA ILE A 139 16.49 13.61 5.62
C ILE A 139 16.53 14.75 6.64
N VAL A 140 15.95 14.52 7.82
CA VAL A 140 15.89 15.51 8.89
C VAL A 140 17.29 15.91 9.34
N LEU A 141 18.15 14.94 9.65
CA LEU A 141 19.51 15.20 10.13
C LEU A 141 20.35 15.94 9.08
N LEU A 142 20.34 15.50 7.82
CA LEU A 142 21.08 16.16 6.75
C LEU A 142 20.57 17.58 6.48
N THR A 143 19.26 17.80 6.57
CA THR A 143 18.66 19.14 6.43
C THR A 143 19.12 20.08 7.53
N PHE A 144 19.08 19.63 8.79
CA PHE A 144 19.56 20.43 9.93
C PHE A 144 21.06 20.70 9.87
N VAL A 145 21.88 19.72 9.50
CA VAL A 145 23.33 19.91 9.28
C VAL A 145 23.58 20.92 8.16
N SER A 146 22.82 20.85 7.08
CA SER A 146 22.94 21.79 5.96
C SER A 146 22.54 23.22 6.35
N LEU A 147 21.50 23.38 7.18
CA LEU A 147 21.13 24.67 7.76
C LEU A 147 22.24 25.21 8.65
N PHE A 148 22.76 24.39 9.55
CA PHE A 148 23.82 24.76 10.47
C PHE A 148 25.10 25.20 9.73
N LEU A 149 25.54 24.44 8.72
CA LEU A 149 26.69 24.84 7.89
C LEU A 149 26.42 26.15 7.16
N THR A 150 25.20 26.35 6.64
CA THR A 150 24.83 27.60 5.98
C THR A 150 24.84 28.77 6.96
N GLU A 151 24.37 28.56 8.18
CA GLU A 151 24.39 29.53 9.28
C GLU A 151 25.83 29.98 9.58
N VAL A 152 26.74 29.01 9.74
CA VAL A 152 28.15 29.26 10.04
C VAL A 152 28.87 29.97 8.89
N ILE A 153 28.63 29.56 7.64
CA ILE A 153 29.23 30.21 6.45
C ILE A 153 28.71 31.64 6.28
N ARG A 154 27.43 31.89 6.55
CA ARG A 154 26.81 33.21 6.33
C ARG A 154 26.87 34.14 7.55
N LYS A 155 27.30 33.65 8.71
CA LYS A 155 27.39 34.40 9.98
C LYS A 155 26.06 35.07 10.38
N GLN A 156 24.93 34.50 9.97
CA GLN A 156 23.60 35.00 10.32
C GLN A 156 22.97 34.07 11.33
N ARG A 157 22.68 34.55 12.55
CA ARG A 157 22.06 33.72 13.58
C ARG A 157 20.60 33.43 13.26
N ILE A 158 20.23 32.15 13.23
CA ILE A 158 18.84 31.72 13.02
C ILE A 158 18.20 31.43 14.38
N HIS A 159 17.05 32.05 14.66
CA HIS A 159 16.34 31.81 15.92
C HIS A 159 15.87 30.32 16.03
N PRO A 160 16.00 29.66 17.19
CA PRO A 160 15.60 28.25 17.38
C PRO A 160 14.17 27.92 16.95
N PHE A 161 13.24 28.88 17.07
CA PHE A 161 11.87 28.73 16.60
C PHE A 161 11.76 28.40 15.09
N ASN A 162 12.66 28.94 14.27
CA ASN A 162 12.66 28.69 12.82
C ASN A 162 13.14 27.27 12.50
N TYR A 163 14.03 26.73 13.31
CA TYR A 163 14.44 25.32 13.22
C TYR A 163 13.25 24.39 13.50
N ALA A 164 12.42 24.71 14.49
CA ALA A 164 11.20 23.95 14.78
C ALA A 164 10.19 24.01 13.63
N LEU A 165 9.99 25.18 13.02
CA LEU A 165 9.13 25.35 11.84
C LEU A 165 9.58 24.52 10.63
N ILE A 166 10.89 24.52 10.34
CA ILE A 166 11.44 23.69 9.26
C ILE A 166 11.27 22.21 9.59
N GLY A 167 11.53 21.80 10.84
CA GLY A 167 11.26 20.44 11.30
C GLY A 167 9.80 20.03 11.10
N ALA A 168 8.85 20.91 11.43
CA ALA A 168 7.43 20.65 11.19
C ALA A 168 7.11 20.48 9.70
N ALA A 169 7.70 21.29 8.82
CA ALA A 169 7.54 21.13 7.37
C ALA A 169 8.08 19.77 6.87
N LEU A 170 9.21 19.31 7.41
CA LEU A 170 9.77 17.98 7.09
C LEU A 170 8.89 16.83 7.59
N VAL A 171 8.17 17.00 8.71
CA VAL A 171 7.22 15.98 9.19
C VAL A 171 5.96 15.95 8.32
N ILE A 172 5.43 17.12 7.93
CA ILE A 172 4.26 17.25 7.06
C ILE A 172 4.51 16.62 5.68
N TYR A 173 5.75 16.60 5.20
CA TYR A 173 6.10 15.89 3.97
C TYR A 173 5.60 14.42 3.96
N TYR A 174 5.72 13.69 5.07
CA TYR A 174 5.33 12.27 5.12
C TYR A 174 3.81 12.06 5.13
N THR A 175 3.06 12.97 5.78
CA THR A 175 1.60 12.91 5.76
C THR A 175 1.08 13.25 4.36
N LEU A 176 1.69 14.23 3.70
CA LEU A 176 1.39 14.60 2.32
C LEU A 176 1.72 13.46 1.34
N LEU A 177 2.89 12.84 1.49
CA LEU A 177 3.33 11.71 0.67
C LEU A 177 2.36 10.53 0.78
N LEU A 178 1.96 10.15 2.00
CA LEU A 178 1.00 9.07 2.22
C LEU A 178 -0.34 9.39 1.54
N SER A 179 -0.94 10.55 1.85
CA SER A 179 -2.24 10.94 1.32
C SER A 179 -2.28 11.00 -0.22
N PHE A 180 -1.24 11.56 -0.85
CA PHE A 180 -1.17 11.60 -2.31
C PHE A 180 -0.86 10.24 -2.94
N SER A 181 -0.08 9.39 -2.26
CA SER A 181 0.26 8.06 -2.78
C SER A 181 -0.97 7.19 -2.96
N GLU A 182 -1.97 7.32 -2.07
CA GLU A 182 -3.22 6.55 -2.13
C GLU A 182 -4.07 6.89 -3.36
N GLN A 183 -4.02 8.14 -3.84
CA GLN A 183 -4.84 8.60 -4.95
C GLN A 183 -4.11 8.50 -6.31
N MET A 184 -2.82 8.83 -6.35
CA MET A 184 -2.07 9.03 -7.61
C MET A 184 -0.90 8.05 -7.79
N GLY A 185 -0.63 7.20 -6.79
CA GLY A 185 0.53 6.32 -6.77
C GLY A 185 1.81 6.98 -6.24
N TYR A 186 2.76 6.14 -5.81
CA TYR A 186 3.95 6.59 -5.06
C TYR A 186 4.85 7.57 -5.84
N ASN A 187 5.16 7.29 -7.11
CA ASN A 187 6.14 8.10 -7.86
C ASN A 187 5.66 9.55 -8.07
N LEU A 188 4.40 9.74 -8.46
CA LEU A 188 3.82 11.08 -8.64
C LEU A 188 3.65 11.79 -7.30
N ALA A 189 3.16 11.08 -6.28
CA ALA A 189 3.05 11.61 -4.93
C ALA A 189 4.40 12.09 -4.37
N TYR A 190 5.47 11.33 -4.63
CA TYR A 190 6.82 11.67 -4.21
C TYR A 190 7.31 12.99 -4.82
N ILE A 191 7.15 13.14 -6.14
CA ILE A 191 7.59 14.35 -6.85
C ILE A 191 6.80 15.57 -6.36
N ILE A 192 5.47 15.45 -6.23
CA ILE A 192 4.63 16.55 -5.78
C ILE A 192 4.95 16.93 -4.33
N ALA A 193 5.04 15.95 -3.43
CA ALA A 193 5.32 16.21 -2.02
C ALA A 193 6.72 16.78 -1.82
N SER A 194 7.74 16.25 -2.50
CA SER A 194 9.10 16.77 -2.39
C SER A 194 9.21 18.18 -2.97
N ALA A 195 8.64 18.45 -4.15
CA ALA A 195 8.63 19.79 -4.73
C ALA A 195 7.92 20.81 -3.83
N ALA A 196 6.78 20.43 -3.23
CA ALA A 196 6.05 21.27 -2.29
C ALA A 196 6.88 21.58 -1.04
N THR A 197 7.53 20.58 -0.42
CA THR A 197 8.37 20.79 0.76
C THR A 197 9.63 21.59 0.45
N ILE A 198 10.31 21.29 -0.67
CA ILE A 198 11.48 22.05 -1.13
C ILE A 198 11.09 23.51 -1.37
N GLY A 199 9.97 23.76 -2.06
CA GLY A 199 9.46 25.11 -2.30
C GLY A 199 9.15 25.85 -1.00
N LEU A 200 8.40 25.22 -0.09
CA LEU A 200 8.02 25.80 1.20
C LEU A 200 9.24 26.19 2.02
N VAL A 201 10.21 25.27 2.18
CA VAL A 201 11.42 25.52 2.99
C VAL A 201 12.31 26.55 2.32
N SER A 202 12.47 26.50 0.99
CA SER A 202 13.31 27.45 0.25
C SER A 202 12.76 28.88 0.30
N VAL A 203 11.44 29.05 0.16
CA VAL A 203 10.76 30.35 0.29
C VAL A 203 10.88 30.87 1.72
N PHE A 204 10.70 30.00 2.72
CA PHE A 204 10.88 30.36 4.13
C PHE A 204 12.30 30.86 4.42
N ILE A 205 13.32 30.15 3.93
CA ILE A 205 14.73 30.55 4.07
C ILE A 205 15.03 31.84 3.30
N ALA A 206 14.46 32.04 2.11
CA ALA A 206 14.60 33.28 1.34
C ALA A 206 14.08 34.49 2.11
N SER A 207 12.91 34.35 2.74
CA SER A 207 12.29 35.39 3.56
C SER A 207 13.10 35.66 4.83
N LEU A 208 13.62 34.61 5.47
CA LEU A 208 14.37 34.71 6.72
C LEU A 208 15.74 35.39 6.54
N LEU A 209 16.51 34.95 5.55
CA LEU A 209 17.88 35.42 5.31
C LEU A 209 17.94 36.67 4.42
N LYS A 210 16.79 37.10 3.86
CA LYS A 210 16.66 38.17 2.85
C LYS A 210 17.63 38.00 1.66
N ASN A 211 18.04 36.77 1.37
CA ASN A 211 19.05 36.46 0.37
C ASN A 211 18.61 35.30 -0.53
N LYS A 212 18.34 35.61 -1.79
CA LYS A 212 17.91 34.61 -2.80
C LYS A 212 18.98 33.57 -3.10
N ALA A 213 20.26 33.92 -2.98
CA ALA A 213 21.35 32.97 -3.23
C ALA A 213 21.43 31.88 -2.15
N ALA A 214 21.16 32.23 -0.89
CA ALA A 214 21.13 31.26 0.21
C ALA A 214 19.93 30.29 0.08
N ALA A 215 18.77 30.82 -0.30
CA ALA A 215 17.59 30.01 -0.60
C ALA A 215 17.80 29.06 -1.78
N GLY A 216 18.44 29.53 -2.86
CA GLY A 216 18.77 28.70 -4.02
C GLY A 216 19.73 27.56 -3.66
N LEU A 217 20.78 27.86 -2.87
CA LEU A 217 21.68 26.83 -2.36
C LEU A 217 20.92 25.77 -1.54
N PHE A 218 20.01 26.21 -0.67
CA PHE A 218 19.23 25.30 0.16
C PHE A 218 18.26 24.42 -0.65
N ALA A 219 17.63 25.01 -1.67
CA ALA A 219 16.77 24.28 -2.61
C ALA A 219 17.55 23.18 -3.34
N VAL A 220 18.77 23.47 -3.78
CA VAL A 220 19.65 22.49 -4.45
C VAL A 220 20.02 21.36 -3.49
N ILE A 221 20.43 21.69 -2.26
CA ILE A 221 20.80 20.69 -1.25
C ILE A 221 19.62 19.75 -0.96
N LEU A 222 18.43 20.31 -0.68
CA LEU A 222 17.24 19.50 -0.45
C LEU A 222 16.88 18.66 -1.68
N SER A 223 16.96 19.22 -2.88
CA SER A 223 16.68 18.48 -4.12
C SER A 223 17.60 17.28 -4.28
N VAL A 224 18.90 17.43 -3.98
CA VAL A 224 19.86 16.32 -4.00
C VAL A 224 19.51 15.27 -2.95
N ILE A 225 19.14 15.67 -1.73
CA ILE A 225 18.72 14.74 -0.66
C ILE A 225 17.47 13.95 -1.07
N TYR A 226 16.41 14.63 -1.54
CA TYR A 226 15.18 13.96 -1.98
C TYR A 226 15.44 13.08 -3.22
N LEU A 227 16.20 13.54 -4.21
CA LEU A 227 16.56 12.71 -5.36
C LEU A 227 17.31 11.45 -4.94
N PHE A 228 18.24 11.57 -4.01
CA PHE A 228 18.99 10.45 -3.46
C PHE A 228 18.08 9.43 -2.76
N ILE A 229 17.15 9.89 -1.92
CA ILE A 229 16.17 9.01 -1.28
C ILE A 229 15.27 8.33 -2.31
N PHE A 230 14.85 9.05 -3.35
CA PHE A 230 14.06 8.47 -4.43
C PHE A 230 14.79 7.29 -5.10
N VAL A 231 16.08 7.46 -5.41
CA VAL A 231 16.92 6.40 -5.99
C VAL A 231 17.03 5.21 -5.04
N ILE A 232 17.26 5.43 -3.73
CA ILE A 232 17.31 4.34 -2.74
C ILE A 232 16.02 3.54 -2.74
N ILE A 233 14.86 4.21 -2.72
CA ILE A 233 13.57 3.54 -2.63
C ILE A 233 13.26 2.71 -3.89
N GLN A 234 13.78 3.15 -5.04
CA GLN A 234 13.62 2.43 -6.31
C GLN A 234 14.48 1.15 -6.39
N LEU A 235 15.50 1.04 -5.54
CA LEU A 235 16.40 -0.12 -5.49
C LEU A 235 15.92 -1.09 -4.41
N GLU A 236 15.49 -2.28 -4.80
CA GLU A 236 15.03 -3.29 -3.83
C GLU A 236 16.21 -3.97 -3.10
N ASP A 237 17.18 -4.50 -3.85
CA ASP A 237 18.26 -5.32 -3.29
C ASP A 237 19.54 -4.54 -2.96
N LEU A 238 19.77 -3.40 -3.62
CA LEU A 238 21.01 -2.61 -3.49
C LEU A 238 20.89 -1.40 -2.56
N ALA A 239 19.76 -1.24 -1.87
CA ALA A 239 19.46 -0.07 -1.03
C ALA A 239 20.51 0.15 0.07
N LEU A 240 20.95 -0.91 0.75
CA LEU A 240 21.96 -0.82 1.81
C LEU A 240 23.34 -0.42 1.27
N MET A 241 23.75 -1.01 0.14
CA MET A 241 25.04 -0.74 -0.49
C MET A 241 25.10 0.71 -0.98
N ILE A 242 24.12 1.14 -1.76
CA ILE A 242 24.10 2.50 -2.32
C ILE A 242 23.86 3.54 -1.22
N GLY A 243 23.01 3.22 -0.23
CA GLY A 243 22.77 4.09 0.91
C GLY A 243 24.02 4.35 1.75
N SER A 244 24.82 3.33 2.04
CA SER A 244 26.06 3.47 2.80
C SER A 244 27.15 4.23 2.05
N ILE A 245 27.34 3.96 0.75
CA ILE A 245 28.30 4.69 -0.10
C ILE A 245 27.95 6.18 -0.15
N ALA A 246 26.68 6.51 -0.37
CA ALA A 246 26.27 7.90 -0.46
C ALA A 246 26.32 8.62 0.89
N LEU A 247 25.93 7.96 1.99
CA LEU A 247 26.11 8.53 3.32
C LEU A 247 27.59 8.82 3.61
N PHE A 248 28.48 7.91 3.22
CA PHE A 248 29.93 8.09 3.33
C PHE A 248 30.42 9.31 2.54
N ILE A 249 29.97 9.47 1.29
CA ILE A 249 30.30 10.65 0.45
C ILE A 249 29.78 11.93 1.10
N ILE A 250 28.54 11.93 1.61
CA ILE A 250 27.96 13.11 2.27
C ILE A 250 28.76 13.49 3.50
N VAL A 251 29.11 12.54 4.37
CA VAL A 251 29.95 12.79 5.54
C VAL A 251 31.34 13.29 5.13
N ALA A 252 31.96 12.72 4.10
CA ALA A 252 33.25 13.18 3.59
C ALA A 252 33.18 14.64 3.08
N LEU A 253 32.11 15.01 2.37
CA LEU A 253 31.87 16.39 1.94
C LEU A 253 31.69 17.32 3.15
N LEU A 254 30.90 16.91 4.15
CA LEU A 254 30.70 17.68 5.38
C LEU A 254 32.03 17.93 6.11
N MET A 255 32.89 16.90 6.23
CA MET A 255 34.22 17.03 6.81
C MET A 255 35.11 18.00 6.00
N TYR A 256 35.09 17.91 4.67
CA TYR A 256 35.84 18.79 3.80
C TYR A 256 35.41 20.26 3.93
N PHE A 257 34.10 20.53 3.92
CA PHE A 257 33.56 21.89 4.08
C PHE A 257 33.79 22.44 5.48
N SER A 258 33.64 21.60 6.51
CA SER A 258 33.92 21.97 7.89
C SER A 258 35.36 22.47 8.09
N ARG A 259 36.35 21.89 7.39
CA ARG A 259 37.74 22.34 7.45
C ARG A 259 37.98 23.74 6.86
N LYS A 260 37.19 24.16 5.87
CA LYS A 260 37.31 25.50 5.27
C LYS A 260 36.67 26.60 6.12
N ILE A 261 35.92 26.23 7.15
CA ILE A 261 35.33 27.16 8.11
C ILE A 261 36.41 27.50 9.13
N ASN A 262 36.72 28.79 9.27
CA ASN A 262 37.68 29.28 10.25
C ASN A 262 36.97 29.36 11.61
N TRP A 263 37.08 28.30 12.41
CA TRP A 263 36.42 28.19 13.72
C TRP A 263 37.02 29.18 14.74
N ASP A 264 38.27 29.61 14.55
CA ASP A 264 39.05 30.42 15.51
C ASP A 264 38.97 31.95 15.30
N LYS A 265 37.89 32.46 14.70
CA LYS A 265 37.57 33.89 14.77
C LYS A 265 36.19 34.09 15.39
N HIS A 266 36.16 34.02 16.72
CA HIS A 266 35.23 34.77 17.54
C HIS A 266 35.93 36.04 18.02
#